data_AF-A0A844EIV9-F1
#
_entry.id   AF-A0A844EIV9-F1
#
_cell.length_a   1.000
_cell.length_b   1.000
_cell.length_c   1.000
_cell.angle_alpha   90.00
_cell.angle_beta   90.00
_cell.angle_gamma   90.00
#
_symmetry.space_group_name_H-M   'P 1'
#
loop_
_entity.id
_entity.type
_entity.pdbx_description
1 polymer ?
#
loop_
_entity_poly.entity_id
_entity_poly.type
_entity_poly.pdbx_seq_one_letter_code
_entity_poly.pdbx_strand_id
1 'polypeptide(L)'
;MDIQRFINRRKELGYSQSELAKGICTQATISKFENNGKMISTKILTQLCQRLGLSLSDIFPSESDNDSEVRDELRHAEFDLITTEYDEALKILTSIQIDQIDDKQIKMEYLFIKGYALALSREDVDEAIFCFDQILNGYDEEHSTVYSPLAYVGMGISYQQAGNFDKAEFYFSKMPERLKTISNTDVDSVWKSLTMLFYTGNFYGAQNELDISNMLLQSLINLSSQRHVTFYVARAQYHLALNEQASHGYSEHVQELLNDAAAFARFNKNQNLIKQIDQIEQSSQK
;
A
#
# COMPACT_ATOMS: atom_id res chain seq x y z
N MET A 1 -0.48 -4.31 27.22
CA MET A 1 -1.18 -5.24 28.13
C MET A 1 -2.68 -4.93 28.05
N ASP A 2 -3.44 -5.78 27.39
CA ASP A 2 -4.88 -5.61 27.19
C ASP A 2 -5.68 -6.37 28.26
N ILE A 3 -5.87 -5.72 29.42
CA ILE A 3 -6.70 -6.26 30.51
C ILE A 3 -8.18 -6.29 30.08
N GLN A 4 -8.61 -5.40 29.19
CA GLN A 4 -10.00 -5.29 28.78
C GLN A 4 -10.43 -6.52 27.97
N ARG A 5 -9.57 -7.02 27.08
CA ARG A 5 -9.77 -8.28 26.35
C ARG A 5 -9.92 -9.47 27.30
N PHE A 6 -9.11 -9.55 28.36
CA PHE A 6 -9.25 -10.57 29.40
C PHE A 6 -10.61 -10.50 30.11
N ILE A 7 -11.04 -9.29 30.51
CA ILE A 7 -12.32 -9.07 31.21
C ILE A 7 -13.50 -9.42 30.31
N ASN A 8 -13.47 -8.95 29.05
CA ASN A 8 -14.54 -9.20 28.08
C ASN A 8 -14.70 -10.70 27.84
N ARG A 9 -13.58 -11.41 27.62
CA ARG A 9 -13.61 -12.86 27.39
C ARG A 9 -14.16 -13.66 28.57
N ARG A 10 -13.80 -13.27 29.80
CA ARG A 10 -14.37 -13.88 31.01
C ARG A 10 -15.89 -13.71 31.07
N LYS A 11 -16.38 -12.51 30.78
CA LYS A 11 -17.81 -12.20 30.79
C LYS A 11 -18.57 -12.94 29.69
N GLU A 12 -18.01 -13.03 28.48
CA GLU A 12 -18.57 -13.82 27.38
C GLU A 12 -18.75 -15.30 27.73
N LEU A 13 -17.76 -15.87 28.42
CA LEU A 13 -17.81 -17.26 28.89
C LEU A 13 -18.69 -17.44 30.15
N GLY A 14 -19.29 -16.37 30.68
CA GLY A 14 -20.18 -16.40 31.84
C GLY A 14 -19.48 -16.67 33.18
N TYR A 15 -18.15 -16.61 33.25
CA TYR A 15 -17.43 -16.88 34.49
C TYR A 15 -17.51 -15.72 35.47
N SER A 16 -17.87 -15.99 36.73
CA SER A 16 -17.56 -15.10 37.84
C SER A 16 -16.05 -15.10 38.15
N GLN A 17 -15.55 -14.05 38.81
CA GLN A 17 -14.15 -14.01 39.25
C GLN A 17 -13.79 -15.18 40.18
N SER A 18 -14.74 -15.65 41.00
CA SER A 18 -14.53 -16.80 41.88
C SER A 18 -14.41 -18.11 41.10
N GLU A 19 -15.23 -18.29 40.05
CA GLU A 19 -15.18 -19.48 39.21
C GLU A 19 -13.90 -19.52 38.38
N LEU A 20 -13.51 -18.39 37.79
CA LEU A 20 -12.28 -18.30 37.04
C LEU A 20 -11.05 -18.59 37.93
N ALA A 21 -11.06 -18.13 39.19
CA ALA A 21 -9.98 -18.34 40.14
C ALA A 21 -9.84 -19.79 40.64
N LYS A 22 -10.91 -20.60 40.58
CA LYS A 22 -11.00 -21.91 41.23
C LYS A 22 -9.85 -22.85 40.83
N GLY A 23 -9.03 -23.27 41.79
CA GLY A 23 -7.90 -24.19 41.55
C GLY A 23 -6.70 -23.55 40.85
N ILE A 24 -6.67 -22.22 40.70
CA ILE A 24 -5.55 -21.46 40.11
C ILE A 24 -5.04 -20.42 41.11
N CYS A 25 -5.92 -19.54 41.60
CA CYS A 25 -5.57 -18.47 42.53
C CYS A 25 -6.77 -18.06 43.40
N THR A 26 -6.70 -16.91 44.09
CA THR A 26 -7.83 -16.39 44.88
C THR A 26 -8.68 -15.43 44.07
N GLN A 27 -9.98 -15.31 44.37
CA GLN A 27 -10.86 -14.32 43.74
C GLN A 27 -10.34 -12.88 43.93
N ALA A 28 -9.71 -12.58 45.07
CA ALA A 28 -9.05 -11.30 45.32
C ALA A 28 -7.86 -11.04 44.38
N THR A 29 -7.16 -12.09 43.93
CA THR A 29 -6.08 -11.98 42.94
C THR A 29 -6.63 -11.54 41.58
N ILE A 30 -7.72 -12.15 41.12
CA ILE A 30 -8.38 -11.76 39.86
C ILE A 30 -8.96 -10.35 39.96
N SER A 31 -9.63 -10.03 41.07
CA SER A 31 -10.17 -8.68 41.28
C SER A 31 -9.09 -7.60 41.23
N LYS A 32 -7.92 -7.85 41.84
CA LYS A 32 -6.78 -6.91 41.79
C LYS A 32 -6.14 -6.82 40.40
N PHE A 33 -6.11 -7.91 39.65
CA PHE A 33 -5.64 -7.91 38.27
C PHE A 33 -6.58 -7.13 37.35
N GLU A 34 -7.89 -7.40 37.41
CA GLU A 34 -8.92 -6.76 36.58
C GLU A 34 -9.11 -5.27 36.91
N ASN A 35 -9.14 -4.89 38.19
CA ASN A 35 -9.49 -3.52 38.59
C ASN A 35 -8.28 -2.58 38.73
N ASN A 36 -7.11 -3.12 39.14
CA ASN A 36 -5.95 -2.29 39.50
C ASN A 36 -4.72 -2.58 38.64
N GLY A 37 -4.83 -3.44 37.62
CA GLY A 37 -3.71 -3.84 36.78
C GLY A 37 -2.54 -4.47 37.53
N LYS A 38 -2.78 -5.02 38.73
CA LYS A 38 -1.71 -5.55 39.57
C LYS A 38 -1.14 -6.81 38.91
N MET A 39 0.13 -6.75 38.53
CA MET A 39 0.84 -7.88 37.94
C MET A 39 0.78 -9.11 38.86
N ILE A 40 0.28 -10.19 38.29
CA ILE A 40 0.27 -11.53 38.88
C ILE A 40 1.44 -12.32 38.28
N SER A 41 1.81 -13.43 38.90
CA SER A 41 2.88 -14.25 38.33
C SER A 41 2.47 -14.79 36.97
N THR A 42 3.43 -14.86 36.05
CA THR A 42 3.25 -15.39 34.70
C THR A 42 2.60 -16.77 34.72
N LYS A 43 3.00 -17.64 35.66
CA LYS A 43 2.39 -18.96 35.87
C LYS A 43 0.88 -18.89 36.12
N ILE A 44 0.42 -17.99 36.99
CA ILE A 44 -1.00 -17.83 37.29
C ILE A 44 -1.72 -17.27 36.05
N LEU A 45 -1.12 -16.27 35.39
CA LEU A 45 -1.70 -15.63 34.20
C LEU A 45 -1.90 -16.62 33.05
N THR A 46 -0.89 -17.45 32.74
CA THR A 46 -1.00 -18.49 31.70
C THR A 46 -2.14 -19.47 32.00
N GLN A 47 -2.30 -19.91 33.25
CA GLN A 47 -3.38 -20.84 33.63
C GLN A 47 -4.76 -20.20 33.49
N LEU A 48 -4.88 -18.90 33.79
CA LEU A 48 -6.11 -18.15 33.59
C LEU A 48 -6.40 -17.96 32.09
N CYS A 49 -5.40 -17.59 31.27
CA CYS A 49 -5.52 -17.51 29.81
C CYS A 49 -6.03 -18.82 29.22
N GLN A 50 -5.38 -19.95 29.56
CA GLN A 50 -5.78 -21.27 29.10
C GLN A 50 -7.24 -21.59 29.41
N ARG A 51 -7.72 -21.24 30.62
CA ARG A 51 -9.12 -21.45 31.00
C ARG A 51 -10.11 -20.59 30.21
N LEU A 52 -9.67 -19.41 29.76
CA LEU A 52 -10.47 -18.51 28.92
C LEU A 52 -10.33 -18.81 27.43
N GLY A 53 -9.53 -19.80 27.04
CA GLY A 53 -9.18 -20.06 25.64
C GLY A 53 -8.37 -18.94 25.01
N LEU A 54 -7.65 -18.17 25.82
CA LEU A 54 -6.73 -17.12 25.39
C LEU A 54 -5.29 -17.65 25.44
N SER A 55 -4.47 -17.10 24.56
CA SER A 55 -3.02 -17.15 24.65
C SER A 55 -2.49 -16.02 25.55
N LEU A 56 -1.20 -16.06 25.88
CA LEU A 56 -0.56 -14.93 26.55
C LEU A 56 -0.42 -13.72 25.61
N SER A 57 -0.25 -13.94 24.30
CA SER A 57 -0.17 -12.87 23.30
C SER A 57 -1.49 -12.11 23.14
N ASP A 58 -2.63 -12.73 23.42
CA ASP A 58 -3.92 -12.02 23.49
C ASP A 58 -3.98 -10.96 24.60
N ILE A 59 -3.16 -11.08 25.65
CA ILE A 59 -3.12 -10.14 26.78
C ILE A 59 -1.87 -9.25 26.71
N PHE A 60 -0.77 -9.78 26.22
CA PHE A 60 0.47 -9.07 25.95
C PHE A 60 0.81 -9.30 24.49
N PRO A 61 0.17 -8.58 23.56
CA PRO A 61 0.59 -8.61 22.17
C PRO A 61 2.08 -8.31 22.16
N SER A 62 2.89 -9.21 21.61
CA SER A 62 4.27 -8.88 21.32
C SER A 62 4.29 -7.83 20.21
N GLU A 63 5.31 -6.99 20.18
CA GLU A 63 5.54 -6.06 19.06
C GLU A 63 5.49 -6.82 17.71
N SER A 64 5.98 -8.07 17.67
CA SER A 64 5.89 -8.94 16.50
C SER A 64 4.47 -9.26 16.00
N ASP A 65 3.50 -9.38 16.90
CA ASP A 65 2.13 -9.76 16.54
C ASP A 65 1.36 -8.53 16.03
N ASN A 66 1.57 -7.37 16.66
CA ASN A 66 1.02 -6.09 16.21
C ASN A 66 1.62 -5.68 14.86
N ASP A 67 2.94 -5.79 14.72
CA ASP A 67 3.64 -5.50 13.46
C ASP A 67 3.15 -6.42 12.33
N SER A 68 2.79 -7.68 12.63
CA SER A 68 2.24 -8.60 11.63
C SER A 68 0.85 -8.19 11.15
N GLU A 69 -0.04 -7.80 12.08
CA GLU A 69 -1.40 -7.35 11.74
C GLU A 69 -1.35 -6.06 10.91
N VAL A 70 -0.53 -5.08 11.33
CA VAL A 70 -0.31 -3.84 10.57
C VAL A 70 0.29 -4.13 9.19
N ARG A 71 1.22 -5.07 9.06
CA ARG A 71 1.75 -5.47 7.74
C ARG A 71 0.68 -6.09 6.84
N ASP A 72 -0.27 -6.84 7.40
CA ASP A 72 -1.40 -7.35 6.62
C ASP A 72 -2.31 -6.19 6.18
N GLU A 73 -2.64 -5.26 7.07
CA GLU A 73 -3.44 -4.06 6.72
C GLU A 73 -2.76 -3.21 5.64
N LEU A 74 -1.45 -2.96 5.76
CA LEU A 74 -0.68 -2.22 4.75
C LEU A 74 -0.67 -2.93 3.40
N ARG A 75 -0.57 -4.27 3.36
CA ARG A 75 -0.67 -5.03 2.10
C ARG A 75 -2.05 -4.86 1.45
N HIS A 76 -3.13 -4.78 2.23
CA HIS A 76 -4.46 -4.49 1.68
C HIS A 76 -4.56 -3.05 1.18
N ALA A 77 -4.04 -2.08 1.92
CA ALA A 77 -4.02 -0.68 1.49
C ALA A 77 -3.18 -0.46 0.22
N GLU A 78 -2.03 -1.14 0.09
CA GLU A 78 -1.20 -1.10 -1.13
C GLU A 78 -1.95 -1.74 -2.32
N PHE A 79 -2.70 -2.82 -2.08
CA PHE A 79 -3.54 -3.42 -3.11
C PHE A 79 -4.62 -2.45 -3.60
N ASP A 80 -5.33 -1.80 -2.68
CA ASP A 80 -6.36 -0.80 -2.99
C ASP A 80 -5.77 0.40 -3.76
N LEU A 81 -4.55 0.81 -3.41
CA LEU A 81 -3.80 1.83 -4.15
C LEU A 81 -3.56 1.40 -5.61
N ILE A 82 -3.15 0.15 -5.84
CA ILE A 82 -2.86 -0.40 -7.18
C ILE A 82 -4.14 -0.48 -8.02
N THR A 83 -5.26 -0.88 -7.41
CA THR A 83 -6.57 -1.00 -8.04
C THR A 83 -7.32 0.33 -8.15
N THR A 84 -6.71 1.43 -7.72
CA THR A 84 -7.22 2.81 -7.80
C THR A 84 -8.38 3.12 -6.85
N GLU A 85 -8.54 2.32 -5.79
CA GLU A 85 -9.52 2.49 -4.72
C GLU A 85 -8.93 3.34 -3.58
N TYR A 86 -8.55 4.59 -3.89
CA TYR A 86 -7.78 5.45 -2.97
C TYR A 86 -8.48 5.73 -1.64
N ASP A 87 -9.80 5.95 -1.68
CA ASP A 87 -10.60 6.19 -0.48
C ASP A 87 -10.58 4.98 0.47
N GLU A 88 -10.59 3.76 -0.07
CA GLU A 88 -10.51 2.53 0.73
C GLU A 88 -9.12 2.36 1.35
N ALA A 89 -8.06 2.62 0.58
CA ALA A 89 -6.70 2.64 1.10
C ALA A 89 -6.55 3.64 2.26
N LEU A 90 -7.07 4.87 2.12
CA LEU A 90 -7.02 5.90 3.16
C LEU A 90 -7.83 5.52 4.42
N LYS A 91 -8.98 4.83 4.25
CA LYS A 91 -9.76 4.30 5.39
C LYS A 91 -8.95 3.30 6.21
N ILE A 92 -8.27 2.34 5.54
CA ILE A 92 -7.39 1.37 6.21
C ILE A 92 -6.25 2.09 6.93
N LEU A 93 -5.59 3.04 6.26
CA LEU A 93 -4.48 3.77 6.86
C LEU A 93 -4.89 4.63 8.07
N THR A 94 -6.14 5.10 8.12
CA THR A 94 -6.66 5.88 9.25
C THR A 94 -6.94 5.01 10.48
N SER A 95 -7.20 3.71 10.32
CA SER A 95 -7.39 2.79 11.46
C SER A 95 -6.09 2.36 12.12
N ILE A 96 -4.95 2.45 11.42
CA ILE A 96 -3.63 2.08 11.93
C ILE A 96 -3.14 3.12 12.95
N GLN A 97 -2.79 2.66 14.15
CA GLN A 97 -2.16 3.50 15.18
C GLN A 97 -0.64 3.63 14.93
N ILE A 98 -0.26 4.29 13.84
CA ILE A 98 1.13 4.32 13.35
C ILE A 98 2.15 4.90 14.35
N ASP A 99 1.70 5.79 15.24
CA ASP A 99 2.53 6.39 16.30
C ASP A 99 2.99 5.37 17.35
N GLN A 100 2.32 4.21 17.44
CA GLN A 100 2.68 3.12 18.37
C GLN A 100 3.59 2.06 17.74
N ILE A 101 3.88 2.17 16.44
CA ILE A 101 4.78 1.28 15.74
C ILE A 101 6.20 1.82 15.87
N ASP A 102 7.19 0.96 16.09
CA ASP A 102 8.61 1.37 16.12
C ASP A 102 9.38 0.93 14.88
N ASP A 103 8.87 -0.07 14.14
CA ASP A 103 9.47 -0.55 12.90
C ASP A 103 9.49 0.55 11.83
N LYS A 104 10.70 1.01 11.49
CA LYS A 104 10.94 2.04 10.47
C LYS A 104 10.45 1.62 9.09
N GLN A 105 10.53 0.33 8.75
CA GLN A 105 10.09 -0.16 7.46
C GLN A 105 8.56 -0.06 7.33
N ILE A 106 7.83 -0.43 8.39
CA ILE A 106 6.38 -0.27 8.45
C ILE A 106 5.98 1.20 8.33
N LYS A 107 6.71 2.11 9.00
CA LYS A 107 6.47 3.56 8.88
C LYS A 107 6.69 4.08 7.46
N MET A 108 7.78 3.68 6.80
CA MET A 108 8.02 4.09 5.41
C MET A 108 6.96 3.53 4.46
N GLU A 109 6.52 2.29 4.65
CA GLU A 109 5.45 1.69 3.85
C GLU A 109 4.12 2.41 4.04
N TYR A 110 3.74 2.69 5.29
CA TYR A 110 2.58 3.51 5.63
C TYR A 110 2.62 4.88 4.92
N LEU A 111 3.74 5.60 5.04
CA LEU A 111 3.91 6.93 4.45
C LEU A 111 3.89 6.89 2.92
N PHE A 112 4.49 5.86 2.32
CA PHE A 112 4.46 5.65 0.88
C PHE A 112 3.01 5.47 0.39
N ILE A 113 2.24 4.56 0.99
CA ILE A 113 0.87 4.27 0.55
C ILE A 113 -0.01 5.51 0.78
N LYS A 114 0.08 6.14 1.96
CA LYS A 114 -0.67 7.36 2.30
C LYS A 114 -0.37 8.50 1.32
N GLY A 115 0.91 8.79 1.08
CA GLY A 115 1.32 9.87 0.19
C GLY A 115 0.84 9.65 -1.24
N TYR A 116 0.91 8.42 -1.75
CA TYR A 116 0.41 8.10 -3.09
C TYR A 116 -1.11 8.24 -3.18
N ALA A 117 -1.85 7.72 -2.19
CA ALA A 117 -3.30 7.82 -2.17
C ALA A 117 -3.75 9.29 -2.17
N LEU A 118 -3.18 10.14 -1.32
CA LEU A 118 -3.46 11.58 -1.26
C LEU A 118 -3.11 12.31 -2.56
N ALA A 119 -1.93 12.03 -3.13
CA ALA A 119 -1.49 12.67 -4.37
C ALA A 119 -2.38 12.28 -5.55
N LEU A 120 -2.76 11.00 -5.67
CA LEU A 120 -3.53 10.49 -6.80
C LEU A 120 -5.03 10.80 -6.69
N SER A 121 -5.59 10.87 -5.47
CA SER A 121 -6.96 11.35 -5.24
C SER A 121 -7.09 12.87 -5.32
N ARG A 122 -5.95 13.59 -5.28
CA ARG A 122 -5.87 15.07 -5.23
C ARG A 122 -6.57 15.67 -4.00
N GLU A 123 -6.68 14.92 -2.91
CA GLU A 123 -7.28 15.40 -1.67
C GLU A 123 -6.39 16.41 -0.95
N ASP A 124 -5.11 16.08 -0.77
CA ASP A 124 -4.16 16.93 -0.06
C ASP A 124 -2.72 16.71 -0.60
N VAL A 125 -2.31 17.57 -1.52
CA VAL A 125 -0.99 17.47 -2.17
C VAL A 125 0.13 17.88 -1.20
N ASP A 126 -0.12 18.80 -0.29
CA ASP A 126 0.90 19.27 0.66
C ASP A 126 1.19 18.18 1.71
N GLU A 127 0.15 17.51 2.20
CA GLU A 127 0.31 16.34 3.09
C GLU A 127 0.97 15.17 2.37
N ALA A 128 0.65 14.94 1.08
CA ALA A 128 1.34 13.92 0.29
C ALA A 128 2.85 14.19 0.18
N ILE A 129 3.23 15.44 -0.13
CA ILE A 129 4.64 15.88 -0.15
C ILE A 129 5.29 15.67 1.21
N PHE A 130 4.59 16.01 2.30
CA PHE A 130 5.11 15.81 3.65
C PHE A 130 5.38 14.33 3.95
N CYS A 131 4.49 13.41 3.55
CA CYS A 131 4.74 11.97 3.70
C CYS A 131 6.04 11.52 3.01
N PHE A 132 6.29 12.00 1.78
CA PHE A 132 7.51 11.66 1.04
C PHE A 132 8.76 12.35 1.61
N ASP A 133 8.63 13.54 2.16
CA ASP A 133 9.72 14.25 2.84
C ASP A 133 10.15 13.49 4.10
N GLN A 134 9.20 13.00 4.89
CA GLN A 134 9.50 12.16 6.06
C GLN A 134 10.27 10.88 5.69
N ILE A 135 9.99 10.28 4.52
CA ILE A 135 10.76 9.14 4.02
C ILE A 135 12.19 9.60 3.68
N LEU A 136 12.34 10.59 2.80
CA LEU A 136 13.63 10.98 2.22
C LEU A 136 14.58 11.67 3.21
N ASN A 137 14.04 12.39 4.18
CA ASN A 137 14.78 13.25 5.11
C ASN A 137 14.61 12.84 6.59
N GLY A 138 13.93 11.72 6.86
CA GLY A 138 13.71 11.24 8.22
C GLY A 138 13.98 9.74 8.39
N TYR A 139 13.32 8.88 7.62
CA TYR A 139 13.43 7.43 7.80
C TYR A 139 14.53 6.77 6.96
N ASP A 140 14.82 7.29 5.77
CA ASP A 140 15.81 6.75 4.83
C ASP A 140 16.69 7.86 4.25
N GLU A 141 17.35 8.65 5.11
CA GLU A 141 18.23 9.77 4.71
C GLU A 141 19.40 9.36 3.78
N GLU A 142 19.86 8.11 3.87
CA GLU A 142 20.91 7.57 3.00
C GLU A 142 20.39 7.12 1.62
N HIS A 143 19.07 7.14 1.43
CA HIS A 143 18.37 6.79 0.20
C HIS A 143 18.68 5.36 -0.26
N SER A 144 18.71 4.46 0.73
CA SER A 144 19.23 3.10 0.64
C SER A 144 18.15 2.07 0.38
N THR A 145 16.89 2.38 0.73
CA THR A 145 15.77 1.45 0.61
C THR A 145 14.96 1.70 -0.67
N VAL A 146 14.06 0.77 -0.98
CA VAL A 146 13.10 0.93 -2.10
C VAL A 146 12.14 2.12 -1.91
N TYR A 147 11.95 2.58 -0.67
CA TYR A 147 11.02 3.67 -0.36
C TYR A 147 11.55 5.03 -0.83
N SER A 148 12.86 5.23 -0.96
CA SER A 148 13.41 6.48 -1.50
C SER A 148 13.10 6.69 -2.99
N PRO A 149 13.35 5.72 -3.90
CA PRO A 149 12.83 5.74 -5.26
C PRO A 149 11.31 5.94 -5.35
N LEU A 150 10.53 5.28 -4.49
CA LEU A 150 9.07 5.46 -4.44
C LEU A 150 8.70 6.89 -4.01
N ALA A 151 9.37 7.45 -3.01
CA ALA A 151 9.13 8.81 -2.54
C ALA A 151 9.50 9.85 -3.61
N TYR A 152 10.53 9.61 -4.43
CA TYR A 152 10.81 10.46 -5.58
C TYR A 152 9.69 10.44 -6.62
N VAL A 153 9.19 9.25 -6.98
CA VAL A 153 8.02 9.15 -7.88
C VAL A 153 6.81 9.84 -7.25
N GLY A 154 6.56 9.63 -5.97
CA GLY A 154 5.48 10.28 -5.21
C GLY A 154 5.56 11.81 -5.21
N MET A 155 6.75 12.38 -4.99
CA MET A 155 7.02 13.81 -5.13
C MET A 155 6.73 14.28 -6.57
N GLY A 156 7.18 13.52 -7.57
CA GLY A 156 6.92 13.79 -8.98
C GLY A 156 5.42 13.87 -9.29
N ILE A 157 4.64 12.87 -8.84
CA ILE A 157 3.18 12.84 -8.96
C ILE A 157 2.58 14.08 -8.29
N SER A 158 2.97 14.36 -7.04
CA SER A 158 2.42 15.47 -6.25
C SER A 158 2.64 16.82 -6.95
N TYR A 159 3.86 17.09 -7.41
CA TYR A 159 4.17 18.32 -8.14
C TYR A 159 3.48 18.39 -9.50
N GLN A 160 3.32 17.26 -10.21
CA GLN A 160 2.56 17.20 -11.45
C GLN A 160 1.09 17.57 -11.20
N GLN A 161 0.46 17.05 -10.12
CA GLN A 161 -0.92 17.39 -9.78
C GLN A 161 -1.08 18.85 -9.36
N ALA A 162 -0.06 19.44 -8.74
CA ALA A 162 -0.01 20.87 -8.45
C ALA A 162 0.28 21.74 -9.70
N GLY A 163 0.46 21.15 -10.89
CA GLY A 163 0.79 21.86 -12.13
C GLY A 163 2.22 22.37 -12.21
N ASN A 164 3.11 21.94 -11.30
CA ASN A 164 4.51 22.32 -11.26
C ASN A 164 5.38 21.29 -11.97
N PHE A 165 5.35 21.32 -13.31
CA PHE A 165 6.01 20.32 -14.15
C PHE A 165 7.54 20.33 -14.02
N ASP A 166 8.17 21.49 -13.86
CA ASP A 166 9.64 21.59 -13.67
C ASP A 166 10.09 20.82 -12.42
N LYS A 167 9.34 20.97 -11.32
CA LYS A 167 9.63 20.21 -10.09
C LYS A 167 9.31 18.72 -10.27
N ALA A 168 8.22 18.39 -10.95
CA ALA A 168 7.89 17.00 -11.24
C ALA A 168 9.02 16.31 -12.03
N GLU A 169 9.53 16.96 -13.07
CA GLU A 169 10.64 16.49 -13.89
C GLU A 169 11.92 16.29 -13.07
N PHE A 170 12.24 17.23 -12.16
CA PHE A 170 13.38 17.08 -11.26
C PHE A 170 13.35 15.77 -10.45
N TYR A 171 12.17 15.33 -10.03
CA TYR A 171 12.04 14.08 -9.28
C TYR A 171 12.00 12.85 -10.17
N PHE A 172 11.24 12.88 -11.28
CA PHE A 172 11.16 11.75 -12.22
C PHE A 172 12.49 11.47 -12.92
N SER A 173 13.30 12.49 -13.21
CA SER A 173 14.63 12.33 -13.83
C SER A 173 15.63 11.55 -12.97
N LYS A 174 15.36 11.37 -11.66
CA LYS A 174 16.18 10.54 -10.76
C LYS A 174 15.90 9.04 -10.89
N MET A 175 14.82 8.66 -11.56
CA MET A 175 14.34 7.28 -11.60
C MET A 175 15.08 6.34 -12.55
N PRO A 176 15.51 6.74 -13.77
CA PRO A 176 16.11 5.81 -14.73
C PRO A 176 17.31 5.03 -14.20
N GLU A 177 18.22 5.66 -13.46
CA GLU A 177 19.37 4.97 -12.87
C GLU A 177 18.97 4.08 -11.69
N ARG A 178 18.02 4.51 -10.87
CA ARG A 178 17.55 3.76 -9.69
C ARG A 178 16.75 2.51 -10.08
N LEU A 179 16.00 2.56 -11.18
CA LEU A 179 15.25 1.43 -11.71
C LEU A 179 16.15 0.26 -12.13
N LYS A 180 17.41 0.53 -12.52
CA LYS A 180 18.38 -0.52 -12.89
C LYS A 180 18.88 -1.34 -11.71
N THR A 181 18.82 -0.79 -10.50
CA THR A 181 19.44 -1.38 -9.31
C THR A 181 18.44 -2.10 -8.39
N ILE A 182 17.14 -2.05 -8.69
CA ILE A 182 16.12 -2.67 -7.83
C ILE A 182 16.10 -4.19 -8.03
N SER A 183 16.20 -4.93 -6.93
CA SER A 183 16.01 -6.37 -6.90
C SER A 183 14.52 -6.72 -7.00
N ASN A 184 14.13 -7.50 -8.00
CA ASN A 184 12.76 -7.99 -8.20
C ASN A 184 12.63 -9.44 -7.73
N THR A 185 12.98 -9.74 -6.48
CA THR A 185 13.12 -11.11 -5.95
C THR A 185 11.82 -11.72 -5.46
N ASP A 186 10.90 -10.89 -4.98
CA ASP A 186 9.62 -11.27 -4.37
C ASP A 186 8.47 -10.41 -4.92
N VAL A 187 7.23 -10.81 -4.66
CA VAL A 187 6.03 -10.18 -5.24
C VAL A 187 5.89 -8.71 -4.82
N ASP A 188 6.20 -8.39 -3.55
CA ASP A 188 6.09 -7.03 -3.03
C ASP A 188 7.11 -6.10 -3.71
N SER A 189 8.36 -6.56 -3.88
CA SER A 189 9.38 -5.82 -4.62
C SER A 189 9.01 -5.59 -6.09
N VAL A 190 8.32 -6.56 -6.72
CA VAL A 190 7.85 -6.46 -8.11
C VAL A 190 6.80 -5.37 -8.22
N TRP A 191 5.80 -5.32 -7.34
CA TRP A 191 4.76 -4.29 -7.39
C TRP A 191 5.31 -2.88 -7.23
N LYS A 192 6.29 -2.70 -6.36
CA LYS A 192 6.97 -1.41 -6.18
C LYS A 192 7.71 -0.98 -7.46
N SER A 193 8.40 -1.91 -8.13
CA SER A 193 9.00 -1.66 -9.46
C SER A 193 7.97 -1.32 -10.53
N LEU A 194 6.87 -2.08 -10.62
CA LEU A 194 5.79 -1.79 -11.58
C LEU A 194 5.17 -0.42 -11.35
N THR A 195 4.96 -0.04 -10.09
CA THR A 195 4.47 1.28 -9.67
C THR A 195 5.40 2.39 -10.16
N MET A 196 6.71 2.26 -9.92
CA MET A 196 7.69 3.25 -10.37
C MET A 196 7.76 3.37 -11.89
N LEU A 197 7.79 2.24 -12.61
CA LEU A 197 7.79 2.22 -14.08
C LEU A 197 6.53 2.86 -14.65
N PHE A 198 5.36 2.54 -14.08
CA PHE A 198 4.07 3.04 -14.53
C PHE A 198 4.01 4.57 -14.43
N TYR A 199 4.21 5.11 -13.22
CA TYR A 199 4.05 6.54 -13.01
C TYR A 199 5.15 7.37 -13.69
N THR A 200 6.39 6.86 -13.74
CA THR A 200 7.47 7.52 -14.49
C THR A 200 7.19 7.52 -15.99
N GLY A 201 6.72 6.39 -16.54
CA GLY A 201 6.33 6.30 -17.94
C GLY A 201 5.23 7.30 -18.29
N ASN A 202 4.17 7.35 -17.49
CA ASN A 202 3.06 8.28 -17.71
C ASN A 202 3.45 9.75 -17.61
N PHE A 203 4.39 10.09 -16.72
CA PHE A 203 4.92 11.45 -16.66
C PHE A 203 5.56 11.85 -17.99
N TYR A 204 6.47 11.02 -18.51
CA TYR A 204 7.13 11.30 -19.79
C TYR A 204 6.13 11.30 -20.96
N GLY A 205 5.12 10.43 -20.95
CA GLY A 205 4.03 10.46 -21.93
C GLY A 205 3.27 11.79 -21.91
N ALA A 206 2.96 12.31 -20.72
CA ALA A 206 2.32 13.61 -20.54
C ALA A 206 3.20 14.80 -20.97
N GLN A 207 4.53 14.65 -20.95
CA GLN A 207 5.48 15.63 -21.49
C GLN A 207 5.75 15.46 -22.99
N ASN A 208 5.04 14.56 -23.68
CA ASN A 208 5.24 14.22 -25.08
C ASN A 208 6.61 13.57 -25.39
N GLU A 209 7.29 13.03 -24.37
CA GLU A 209 8.51 12.22 -24.48
C GLU A 209 8.13 10.74 -24.68
N LEU A 210 7.46 10.46 -25.80
CA LEU A 210 6.75 9.20 -26.04
C LEU A 210 7.68 7.98 -26.12
N ASP A 211 8.90 8.14 -26.63
CA ASP A 211 9.89 7.05 -26.70
C ASP A 211 10.29 6.55 -25.30
N ILE A 212 10.53 7.49 -24.37
CA ILE A 212 10.88 7.19 -22.98
C ILE A 212 9.68 6.54 -22.29
N SER A 213 8.48 7.11 -22.48
CA SER A 213 7.25 6.54 -21.95
C SER A 213 7.05 5.10 -22.42
N ASN A 214 7.19 4.84 -23.72
CA ASN A 214 6.97 3.52 -24.31
C ASN A 214 7.99 2.50 -23.78
N MET A 215 9.25 2.89 -23.67
CA MET A 215 10.30 2.04 -23.10
C MET A 215 9.96 1.60 -21.66
N LEU A 216 9.51 2.54 -20.81
CA LEU A 216 9.18 2.27 -19.42
C LEU A 216 7.93 1.39 -19.29
N LEU A 217 6.88 1.68 -20.06
CA LEU A 217 5.64 0.90 -20.05
C LEU A 217 5.84 -0.52 -20.62
N GLN A 218 6.67 -0.68 -21.65
CA GLN A 218 7.04 -2.02 -22.15
C GLN A 218 7.89 -2.78 -21.14
N SER A 219 8.81 -2.11 -20.43
CA SER A 219 9.60 -2.72 -19.35
C SER A 219 8.69 -3.22 -18.22
N LEU A 220 7.64 -2.46 -17.89
CA LEU A 220 6.60 -2.87 -16.95
C LEU A 220 5.86 -4.13 -17.42
N ILE A 221 5.43 -4.18 -18.68
CA ILE A 221 4.72 -5.35 -19.24
C ILE A 221 5.64 -6.58 -19.25
N ASN A 222 6.90 -6.41 -19.62
CA ASN A 222 7.88 -7.50 -19.61
C ASN A 222 8.10 -8.06 -18.20
N LEU A 223 8.29 -7.18 -17.20
CA LEU A 223 8.43 -7.59 -15.80
C LEU A 223 7.16 -8.29 -15.28
N SER A 224 6.00 -7.73 -15.61
CA SER A 224 4.68 -8.29 -15.27
C SER A 224 4.50 -9.71 -15.83
N SER A 225 4.88 -9.93 -17.09
CA SER A 225 4.83 -11.24 -17.75
C SER A 225 5.76 -12.26 -17.09
N GLN A 226 7.01 -11.87 -16.81
CA GLN A 226 8.01 -12.73 -16.16
C GLN A 226 7.63 -13.13 -14.72
N ARG A 227 6.84 -12.30 -14.03
CA ARG A 227 6.44 -12.48 -12.63
C ARG A 227 4.97 -12.87 -12.45
N HIS A 228 4.23 -13.03 -13.54
CA HIS A 228 2.80 -13.37 -13.57
C HIS A 228 1.92 -12.42 -12.74
N VAL A 229 2.23 -11.11 -12.77
CA VAL A 229 1.44 -10.06 -12.13
C VAL A 229 0.67 -9.28 -13.20
N THR A 230 -0.64 -9.09 -13.06
CA THR A 230 -1.49 -8.55 -14.14
C THR A 230 -2.09 -7.17 -13.87
N PHE A 231 -2.04 -6.66 -12.64
CA PHE A 231 -2.78 -5.45 -12.25
C PHE A 231 -2.41 -4.20 -13.05
N TYR A 232 -1.11 -3.97 -13.27
CA TYR A 232 -0.63 -2.83 -14.02
C TYR A 232 -0.64 -3.02 -15.55
N VAL A 233 -0.79 -4.26 -16.04
CA VAL A 233 -0.71 -4.56 -17.49
C VAL A 233 -1.81 -3.83 -18.26
N ALA A 234 -3.06 -3.89 -17.76
CA ALA A 234 -4.19 -3.22 -18.39
C ALA A 234 -3.95 -1.71 -18.56
N ARG A 235 -3.48 -1.07 -17.48
CA ARG A 235 -3.22 0.37 -17.47
C ARG A 235 -2.03 0.73 -18.37
N ALA A 236 -0.96 -0.07 -18.36
CA ALA A 236 0.19 0.17 -19.21
C ALA A 236 -0.15 0.05 -20.70
N GLN A 237 -0.94 -0.95 -21.11
CA GLN A 237 -1.39 -1.12 -22.49
C GLN A 237 -2.30 0.03 -22.93
N TYR A 238 -3.19 0.49 -22.06
CA TYR A 238 -4.01 1.68 -22.31
C TYR A 238 -3.15 2.92 -22.60
N HIS A 239 -2.13 3.18 -21.78
CA HIS A 239 -1.24 4.32 -22.00
C HIS A 239 -0.32 4.16 -23.23
N LEU A 240 0.10 2.93 -23.58
CA LEU A 240 0.76 2.67 -24.85
C LEU A 240 -0.17 3.00 -26.04
N ALA A 241 -1.45 2.66 -25.94
CA ALA A 241 -2.44 3.01 -26.99
C ALA A 241 -2.58 4.53 -27.14
N LEU A 242 -2.62 5.27 -26.03
CA LEU A 242 -2.63 6.74 -26.04
C LEU A 242 -1.39 7.34 -26.72
N ASN A 243 -0.21 6.82 -26.38
CA ASN A 243 1.05 7.27 -26.98
C ASN A 243 1.09 6.99 -28.49
N GLU A 244 0.67 5.79 -28.89
CA GLU A 244 0.62 5.39 -30.31
C GLU A 244 -0.37 6.27 -31.09
N GLN A 245 -1.54 6.53 -30.52
CA GLN A 245 -2.54 7.42 -31.10
C GLN A 245 -2.02 8.86 -31.22
N ALA A 246 -1.25 9.35 -30.26
CA ALA A 246 -0.65 10.68 -30.30
C ALA A 246 0.41 10.81 -31.41
N SER A 247 1.22 9.77 -31.62
CA SER A 247 2.28 9.75 -32.66
C SER A 247 1.74 9.57 -34.07
N HIS A 248 0.79 8.64 -34.26
CA HIS A 248 0.42 8.13 -35.59
C HIS A 248 -1.07 8.26 -35.91
N GLY A 249 -1.88 8.80 -34.99
CA GLY A 249 -3.33 8.78 -35.08
C GLY A 249 -3.91 7.41 -34.76
N TYR A 250 -5.24 7.29 -34.85
CA TYR A 250 -5.93 6.03 -34.58
C TYR A 250 -5.61 5.00 -35.67
N SER A 251 -5.13 3.81 -35.26
CA SER A 251 -4.69 2.75 -36.15
C SER A 251 -5.16 1.37 -35.67
N GLU A 252 -4.97 0.35 -36.50
CA GLU A 252 -5.21 -1.05 -36.11
C GLU A 252 -4.35 -1.44 -34.88
N HIS A 253 -3.13 -0.94 -34.80
CA HIS A 253 -2.25 -1.18 -33.65
C HIS A 253 -2.77 -0.52 -32.35
N VAL A 254 -3.33 0.69 -32.45
CA VAL A 254 -4.02 1.32 -31.29
C VAL A 254 -5.19 0.44 -30.83
N GLN A 255 -5.98 -0.09 -31.76
CA GLN A 255 -7.10 -0.98 -31.43
C GLN A 255 -6.63 -2.28 -30.77
N GLU A 256 -5.52 -2.88 -31.22
CA GLU A 256 -4.91 -4.05 -30.58
C GLU A 256 -4.54 -3.77 -29.11
N LEU A 257 -3.85 -2.66 -28.87
CA LEU A 257 -3.45 -2.24 -27.52
C LEU A 257 -4.66 -1.99 -26.61
N LEU A 258 -5.72 -1.36 -27.13
CA LEU A 258 -6.98 -1.14 -26.39
C LEU A 258 -7.70 -2.46 -26.10
N ASN A 259 -7.72 -3.40 -27.05
CA ASN A 259 -8.33 -4.72 -26.86
C ASN A 259 -7.63 -5.50 -25.73
N ASP A 260 -6.30 -5.49 -25.72
CA ASP A 260 -5.53 -6.15 -24.67
C ASP A 260 -5.75 -5.46 -23.32
N ALA A 261 -5.71 -4.12 -23.29
CA ALA A 261 -6.00 -3.34 -22.10
C ALA A 261 -7.38 -3.70 -21.52
N ALA A 262 -8.40 -3.81 -22.37
CA ALA A 262 -9.75 -4.17 -21.98
C ALA A 262 -9.83 -5.62 -21.47
N ALA A 263 -9.08 -6.55 -22.08
CA ALA A 263 -9.04 -7.94 -21.64
C ALA A 263 -8.48 -8.06 -20.21
N PHE A 264 -7.34 -7.42 -19.92
CA PHE A 264 -6.77 -7.41 -18.58
C PHE A 264 -7.60 -6.59 -17.59
N ALA A 265 -8.23 -5.49 -18.02
CA ALA A 265 -9.12 -4.70 -17.16
C ALA A 265 -10.32 -5.54 -16.70
N ARG A 266 -10.95 -6.30 -17.61
CA ARG A 266 -12.03 -7.25 -17.27
C ARG A 266 -11.56 -8.34 -16.32
N PHE A 267 -10.39 -8.94 -16.59
CA PHE A 267 -9.82 -9.97 -15.74
C PHE A 267 -9.58 -9.47 -14.30
N ASN A 268 -9.05 -8.25 -14.16
CA ASN A 268 -8.78 -7.61 -12.87
C ASN A 268 -10.00 -6.88 -12.26
N LYS A 269 -11.17 -6.93 -12.92
CA LYS A 269 -12.41 -6.21 -12.53
C LYS A 269 -12.25 -4.68 -12.40
N ASN A 270 -11.33 -4.06 -13.13
CA ASN A 270 -11.14 -2.61 -13.12
C ASN A 270 -12.19 -1.89 -13.99
N GLN A 271 -13.33 -1.56 -13.40
CA GLN A 271 -14.46 -0.93 -14.09
C GLN A 271 -14.16 0.50 -14.54
N ASN A 272 -13.29 1.22 -13.82
CA ASN A 272 -12.92 2.59 -14.15
C ASN A 272 -12.14 2.64 -15.47
N LEU A 273 -11.17 1.74 -15.65
CA LEU A 273 -10.40 1.64 -16.88
C LEU A 273 -11.26 1.18 -18.07
N ILE A 274 -12.20 0.25 -17.88
CA ILE A 274 -13.12 -0.18 -18.94
C ILE A 274 -13.90 1.04 -19.49
N LYS A 275 -14.45 1.88 -18.60
CA LYS A 275 -15.16 3.10 -19.02
C LYS A 275 -14.27 4.08 -19.81
N GLN A 276 -13.00 4.20 -19.45
CA GLN A 276 -12.04 5.07 -20.16
C GLN A 276 -11.72 4.53 -21.57
N ILE A 277 -11.59 3.21 -21.72
CA ILE A 277 -11.38 2.56 -23.02
C ILE A 277 -12.58 2.78 -23.92
N ASP A 278 -13.80 2.52 -23.42
CA ASP A 278 -15.04 2.68 -24.19
C ASP A 278 -15.22 4.12 -24.73
N GLN A 279 -14.78 5.13 -23.96
CA GLN A 279 -14.85 6.53 -24.38
C GLN A 279 -13.93 6.84 -25.56
N ILE A 280 -12.72 6.28 -25.58
CA ILE A 280 -11.78 6.46 -26.69
C ILE A 280 -12.35 5.82 -27.96
N GLU A 281 -12.79 4.57 -27.87
CA GLU A 281 -13.34 3.85 -29.02
C GLU A 281 -14.54 4.57 -29.63
N GLN A 282 -15.42 5.14 -28.81
CA GLN A 282 -16.56 5.95 -29.27
C GLN A 282 -16.14 7.28 -29.92
N SER A 283 -15.05 7.89 -29.45
CA SER A 283 -14.54 9.14 -30.00
C SER A 283 -13.82 8.95 -31.34
N SER A 284 -13.15 7.81 -31.53
CA SER A 284 -12.41 7.47 -32.75
C SER A 284 -13.28 6.95 -33.89
N GLN A 285 -14.54 6.60 -33.61
CA GLN A 285 -15.53 6.16 -34.62
C GLN A 285 -16.35 7.31 -35.22
N LYS A 286 -16.11 8.57 -34.80
CA LYS A 286 -16.78 9.78 -35.34
C LYS A 286 -15.87 10.55 -36.28
#